data_AF-A0A3D9ZQ24-F1
#
_entry.id   AF-A0A3D9ZQ24-F1
#
_cell.length_a   1.000
_cell.length_b   1.000
_cell.length_c   1.000
_cell.angle_alpha   90.00
_cell.angle_beta   90.00
_cell.angle_gamma   90.00
#
_symmetry.space_group_name_H-M   'P 1'
#
loop_
_entity.id
_entity.type
_entity.pdbx_description
1 polymer ?
#
loop_
_entity_poly.entity_id
_entity_poly.type
_entity_poly.pdbx_seq_one_letter_code
_entity_poly.pdbx_strand_id
1 'polypeptide(L)'
;MIGLDPATIDGWDPAPVQAAIARGRTRFDEQGIEADYCLVTPDDTAEGAIAAALTGRTYACVVIGGGIRDHEPLLPLFERVVNLVRQHQPDAAIAFNSSPDDCADAARRWLR
;
A
#
# COMPACT_ATOMS: atom_id res chain seq x y z
N MET A 1 0.57 4.04 -2.06
CA MET A 1 0.91 2.79 -1.34
C MET A 1 -0.30 2.38 -0.52
N ILE A 2 -0.81 1.17 -0.70
CA ILE A 2 -1.88 0.59 0.10
C ILE A 2 -1.26 -0.45 1.02
N GLY A 3 -1.53 -0.40 2.32
CA GLY A 3 -0.99 -1.35 3.30
C GLY A 3 -1.86 -1.44 4.54
N LEU A 4 -1.48 -2.33 5.47
CA LEU A 4 -2.09 -2.33 6.80
C LEU A 4 -1.49 -1.23 7.67
N ASP A 5 -2.30 -0.68 8.56
CA ASP A 5 -1.78 0.12 9.67
C ASP A 5 -1.18 -0.80 10.74
N PRO A 6 0.15 -0.76 10.97
CA PRO A 6 0.79 -1.56 12.01
C PRO A 6 0.20 -1.31 13.40
N ALA A 7 -0.28 -0.09 13.67
CA ALA A 7 -0.78 0.31 14.99
C ALA A 7 -2.11 -0.36 15.36
N THR A 8 -2.81 -0.95 14.40
CA THR A 8 -4.15 -1.54 14.62
C THR A 8 -4.09 -3.07 14.69
N ILE A 9 -2.88 -3.64 14.77
CA ILE A 9 -2.67 -5.09 14.88
C ILE A 9 -2.26 -5.40 16.32
N ASP A 10 -3.05 -6.23 16.98
CA ASP A 10 -2.81 -6.62 18.37
C ASP A 10 -1.64 -7.61 18.52
N GLY A 11 -0.97 -7.57 19.67
CA GLY A 11 -0.03 -8.61 20.09
C GLY A 11 1.42 -8.45 19.63
N TRP A 12 1.83 -7.28 19.12
CA TRP A 12 3.23 -7.00 18.76
C TRP A 12 3.57 -5.50 18.85
N ASP A 13 4.88 -5.16 18.74
CA ASP A 13 5.36 -3.77 18.72
C ASP A 13 5.39 -3.19 17.30
N PRO A 14 4.54 -2.21 16.96
CA PRO A 14 4.47 -1.66 15.60
C PRO A 14 5.66 -0.74 15.23
N ALA A 15 6.45 -0.28 16.21
CA ALA A 15 7.44 0.77 16.01
C ALA A 15 8.49 0.45 14.92
N PRO A 16 9.04 -0.78 14.81
CA PRO A 16 10.01 -1.10 13.77
C PRO A 16 9.45 -0.97 12.35
N VAL A 17 8.19 -1.37 12.13
CA VAL A 17 7.54 -1.28 10.81
C VAL A 17 7.12 0.14 10.51
N GLN A 18 6.61 0.89 11.49
CA GLN A 18 6.33 2.31 11.32
C GLN A 18 7.60 3.08 10.94
N ALA A 19 8.73 2.79 11.57
CA ALA A 19 10.02 3.37 11.20
C ALA A 19 10.45 2.98 9.78
N ALA A 20 10.19 1.74 9.34
CA ALA A 20 10.46 1.31 7.97
C ALA A 20 9.54 2.00 6.94
N ILE A 21 8.25 2.18 7.25
CA ILE A 21 7.31 2.96 6.44
C ILE A 21 7.80 4.41 6.32
N ALA A 22 8.27 5.01 7.41
CA ALA A 22 8.81 6.37 7.39
C ALA A 22 10.04 6.47 6.46
N ARG A 23 10.98 5.52 6.53
CA ARG A 23 12.12 5.46 5.59
C ARG A 23 11.65 5.29 4.14
N GLY A 24 10.65 4.45 3.90
CA GLY A 24 10.06 4.25 2.58
C GLY A 24 9.44 5.54 2.02
N ARG A 25 8.76 6.33 2.86
CA ARG A 25 8.24 7.66 2.48
C ARG A 25 9.37 8.61 2.10
N THR A 26 10.42 8.70 2.91
CA THR A 26 11.60 9.52 2.59
C THR A 26 12.21 9.13 1.24
N ARG A 27 12.26 7.84 0.89
CA ARG A 27 12.76 7.40 -0.42
C ARG A 27 11.88 7.84 -1.59
N PHE A 28 10.57 8.01 -1.42
CA PHE A 28 9.72 8.63 -2.45
C PHE A 28 10.11 10.11 -2.63
N ASP A 29 10.28 10.84 -1.53
CA ASP A 29 10.67 12.27 -1.54
C ASP A 29 12.06 12.47 -2.19
N GLU A 30 13.05 11.67 -1.81
CA GLU A 30 14.42 11.69 -2.37
C GLU A 30 14.45 11.45 -3.89
N GLN A 31 13.44 10.75 -4.41
CA GLN A 31 13.31 10.41 -5.82
C GLN A 31 12.39 11.37 -6.58
N GLY A 32 11.79 12.37 -5.90
CA GLY A 32 10.85 13.31 -6.49
C GLY A 32 9.54 12.67 -6.95
N ILE A 33 9.13 11.57 -6.32
CA ILE A 33 7.89 10.84 -6.64
C ILE A 33 6.84 11.20 -5.59
N GLU A 34 5.76 11.88 -5.99
CA GLU A 34 4.62 12.12 -5.10
C GLU A 34 3.90 10.80 -4.80
N ALA A 35 3.66 10.52 -3.51
CA ALA A 35 3.05 9.27 -3.09
C ALA A 35 2.07 9.46 -1.91
N ASP A 36 0.84 9.01 -2.11
CA ASP A 36 -0.15 8.87 -1.05
C ASP A 36 -0.04 7.49 -0.37
N TYR A 37 -0.38 7.44 0.91
CA TYR A 37 -0.37 6.21 1.70
C TYR A 37 -1.76 5.98 2.31
N CYS A 38 -2.38 4.87 1.91
CA CYS A 38 -3.62 4.36 2.47
C CYS A 38 -3.26 3.18 3.37
N LEU A 39 -3.12 3.44 4.68
CA LEU A 39 -2.91 2.41 5.69
C LEU A 39 -4.26 2.10 6.34
N VAL A 40 -4.68 0.84 6.33
CA VAL A 40 -6.00 0.41 6.81
C VAL A 40 -5.93 -0.59 7.95
N THR A 41 -6.94 -0.57 8.79
CA THR A 41 -7.22 -1.65 9.74
C THR A 41 -7.77 -2.85 8.95
N PRO A 42 -7.39 -4.11 9.27
CA PRO A 42 -7.91 -5.30 8.59
C PRO A 42 -9.32 -5.67 9.09
N ASP A 43 -10.27 -4.75 8.94
CA ASP A 43 -11.69 -4.92 9.29
C ASP A 43 -12.62 -4.57 8.11
N ASP A 44 -13.93 -4.57 8.36
CA ASP A 44 -14.95 -4.32 7.34
C ASP A 44 -14.90 -2.90 6.73
N THR A 45 -14.12 -1.98 7.30
CA THR A 45 -13.95 -0.60 6.79
C THR A 45 -12.84 -0.48 5.74
N ALA A 46 -11.93 -1.46 5.67
CA ALA A 46 -10.75 -1.43 4.81
C ALA A 46 -11.10 -1.19 3.33
N GLU A 47 -12.10 -1.93 2.82
CA GLU A 47 -12.48 -1.88 1.41
C GLU A 47 -12.98 -0.48 1.01
N GLY A 48 -13.83 0.13 1.84
CA GLY A 48 -14.36 1.46 1.62
C GLY A 48 -13.28 2.54 1.67
N ALA A 49 -12.34 2.44 2.62
CA ALA A 49 -11.21 3.36 2.72
C ALA A 49 -10.29 3.28 1.49
N ILE A 50 -10.01 2.06 0.99
CA ILE A 50 -9.20 1.84 -0.21
C ILE A 50 -9.91 2.37 -1.45
N ALA A 51 -11.20 2.09 -1.62
CA ALA A 51 -11.98 2.61 -2.73
C ALA A 51 -12.03 4.15 -2.74
N ALA A 52 -12.20 4.78 -1.58
CA ALA A 52 -12.15 6.23 -1.44
C ALA A 52 -10.77 6.80 -1.85
N ALA A 53 -9.68 6.17 -1.40
CA ALA A 53 -8.32 6.58 -1.77
C ALA A 53 -8.06 6.43 -3.28
N LEU A 54 -8.52 5.33 -3.89
CA LEU A 54 -8.37 5.05 -5.31
C LEU A 54 -9.26 5.91 -6.21
N THR A 55 -10.37 6.45 -5.72
CA THR A 55 -11.26 7.31 -6.52
C THR A 55 -10.93 8.80 -6.38
N GLY A 56 -10.22 9.19 -5.31
CA GLY A 56 -9.90 10.59 -5.04
C GLY A 56 -8.82 11.21 -5.93
N ARG A 57 -7.95 10.40 -6.55
CA ARG A 57 -6.82 10.85 -7.39
C ARG A 57 -6.52 9.82 -8.48
N THR A 58 -5.84 10.23 -9.55
CA THR A 58 -5.29 9.31 -10.56
C THR A 58 -3.86 8.94 -10.20
N TYR A 59 -3.53 7.65 -10.24
CA TYR A 59 -2.19 7.15 -9.93
C TYR A 59 -1.59 6.44 -11.14
N ALA A 60 -0.30 6.67 -11.41
CA ALA A 60 0.44 5.89 -12.42
C ALA A 60 0.82 4.49 -11.92
N CYS A 61 0.95 4.31 -10.62
CA CYS A 61 1.29 3.04 -9.99
C CYS A 61 0.67 2.92 -8.59
N VAL A 62 0.13 1.75 -8.27
CA VAL A 62 -0.33 1.40 -6.92
C VAL A 62 0.55 0.28 -6.36
N VAL A 63 1.29 0.60 -5.31
CA VAL A 63 2.07 -0.40 -4.55
C VAL A 63 1.15 -1.03 -3.49
N ILE A 64 1.01 -2.35 -3.50
CA ILE A 64 0.29 -3.11 -2.47
C ILE A 64 1.31 -3.71 -1.50
N GLY A 65 1.23 -3.30 -0.24
CA GLY A 65 2.15 -3.61 0.85
C GLY A 65 2.12 -5.06 1.30
N GLY A 66 3.27 -5.57 1.78
CA GLY A 66 3.40 -6.94 2.32
C GLY A 66 2.45 -7.26 3.48
N GLY A 67 2.09 -6.28 4.30
CA GLY A 67 1.11 -6.47 5.39
C GLY A 67 -0.24 -7.03 4.92
N ILE A 68 -0.69 -6.69 3.70
CA ILE A 68 -1.92 -7.23 3.10
C ILE A 68 -1.68 -8.58 2.41
N ARG A 69 -0.49 -8.78 1.83
CA ARG A 69 -0.19 -9.90 0.92
C ARG A 69 0.37 -11.13 1.61
N ASP A 70 1.17 -10.93 2.65
CA ASP A 70 2.04 -11.96 3.21
C ASP A 70 1.40 -12.67 4.42
N HIS A 71 0.22 -12.23 4.85
CA HIS A 71 -0.57 -12.88 5.90
C HIS A 71 -1.74 -13.66 5.28
N GLU A 72 -1.69 -15.00 5.32
CA GLU A 72 -2.67 -15.89 4.68
C GLU A 72 -4.14 -15.57 5.01
N PRO A 73 -4.53 -15.26 6.26
CA PRO A 73 -5.91 -14.85 6.58
C PRO A 73 -6.41 -13.61 5.82
N LEU A 74 -5.52 -12.78 5.29
CA LEU A 74 -5.85 -11.58 4.51
C LEU A 74 -5.85 -11.81 3.00
N LEU A 75 -5.68 -13.05 2.53
CA LEU A 75 -5.79 -13.37 1.10
C LEU A 75 -7.10 -12.84 0.47
N PRO A 76 -8.30 -12.98 1.10
CA PRO A 76 -9.52 -12.40 0.55
C PRO A 76 -9.51 -10.87 0.48
N LEU A 77 -8.83 -10.19 1.43
CA LEU A 77 -8.64 -8.75 1.35
C LEU A 77 -7.69 -8.40 0.20
N PHE A 78 -6.58 -9.13 0.05
CA PHE A 78 -5.64 -8.92 -1.04
C PHE A 78 -6.30 -9.03 -2.42
N GLU A 79 -7.12 -10.06 -2.65
CA GLU A 79 -7.91 -10.21 -3.89
C GLU A 79 -8.81 -9.00 -4.15
N ARG A 80 -9.51 -8.52 -3.12
CA ARG A 80 -10.34 -7.31 -3.21
C ARG A 80 -9.51 -6.07 -3.55
N VAL A 81 -8.35 -5.86 -2.91
CA VAL A 81 -7.48 -4.71 -3.22
C VAL A 81 -7.04 -4.75 -4.69
N VAL A 82 -6.60 -5.90 -5.20
CA VAL A 82 -6.21 -6.03 -6.61
C VAL A 82 -7.38 -5.66 -7.54
N ASN A 83 -8.58 -6.16 -7.26
CA ASN A 83 -9.77 -5.88 -8.08
C ASN A 83 -10.21 -4.41 -7.98
N LEU A 84 -10.16 -3.79 -6.79
CA LEU A 84 -10.45 -2.36 -6.61
C LEU A 84 -9.47 -1.49 -7.39
N VAL A 85 -8.17 -1.82 -7.39
CA VAL A 85 -7.18 -1.10 -8.20
C VAL A 85 -7.53 -1.22 -9.67
N ARG A 86 -7.83 -2.42 -10.16
CA ARG A 86 -8.23 -2.62 -11.57
C ARG A 86 -9.53 -1.88 -11.93
N GLN A 87 -10.48 -1.81 -11.02
CA GLN A 87 -11.77 -1.16 -11.22
C GLN A 87 -11.65 0.38 -11.26
N HIS A 88 -10.92 0.95 -10.31
CA HIS A 88 -10.89 2.40 -10.09
C HIS A 88 -9.68 3.10 -10.72
N GLN A 89 -8.61 2.35 -10.98
CA GLN A 89 -7.36 2.83 -11.57
C GLN A 89 -6.88 1.85 -12.67
N PRO A 90 -7.68 1.62 -13.73
CA PRO A 90 -7.39 0.59 -14.74
C PRO A 90 -6.04 0.79 -15.45
N ASP A 91 -5.59 2.04 -15.58
CA ASP A 91 -4.33 2.42 -16.22
C ASP A 91 -3.12 2.39 -15.28
N ALA A 92 -3.34 2.27 -13.96
CA ALA A 92 -2.26 2.21 -13.00
C ALA A 92 -1.55 0.85 -13.07
N ALA A 93 -0.22 0.87 -13.06
CA ALA A 93 0.53 -0.34 -12.79
C ALA A 93 0.29 -0.83 -11.35
N ILE A 94 0.30 -2.15 -11.14
CA ILE A 94 0.28 -2.75 -9.80
C ILE A 94 1.71 -3.20 -9.47
N ALA A 95 2.21 -2.75 -8.33
CA ALA A 95 3.54 -3.11 -7.84
C ALA A 95 3.47 -3.80 -6.48
N PHE A 96 4.42 -4.70 -6.26
CA PHE A 96 4.63 -5.37 -4.98
C PHE A 96 6.05 -5.08 -4.50
N ASN A 97 6.13 -4.57 -3.28
CA ASN A 97 7.36 -4.25 -2.56
C ASN A 97 7.82 -5.49 -1.76
N SER A 98 9.09 -5.58 -1.38
CA SER A 98 9.62 -6.69 -0.57
C SER A 98 9.65 -6.31 0.91
N SER A 99 9.78 -5.02 1.21
CA SER A 99 9.86 -4.47 2.56
C SER A 99 9.20 -3.08 2.61
N PRO A 100 8.78 -2.57 3.78
CA PRO A 100 8.11 -1.27 3.85
C PRO A 100 8.96 -0.11 3.28
N ASP A 101 10.29 -0.24 3.29
CA ASP A 101 11.23 0.76 2.78
C ASP A 101 11.52 0.67 1.28
N ASP A 102 11.24 -0.43 0.58
CA ASP A 102 11.50 -0.54 -0.88
C ASP A 102 10.27 -0.19 -1.75
N CYS A 103 9.24 0.44 -1.17
CA CYS A 103 8.02 0.82 -1.90
C CYS A 103 8.30 1.75 -3.10
N ALA A 104 9.23 2.70 -2.95
CA ALA A 104 9.64 3.60 -4.03
C ALA A 104 10.30 2.81 -5.17
N ASP A 105 11.21 1.89 -4.84
CA ASP A 105 11.88 1.02 -5.81
C ASP A 105 10.88 0.12 -6.54
N ALA A 106 9.86 -0.37 -5.85
CA ALA A 106 8.78 -1.14 -6.45
C ALA A 106 7.95 -0.33 -7.45
N ALA A 107 7.62 0.92 -7.11
CA ALA A 107 6.92 1.83 -8.02
C ALA A 107 7.77 2.19 -9.24
N ARG A 108 9.06 2.50 -9.04
CA ARG A 108 10.00 2.85 -10.13
C ARG A 108 10.10 1.82 -11.25
N ARG A 109 9.82 0.54 -10.99
CA ARG A 109 9.79 -0.48 -12.06
C ARG A 109 8.77 -0.18 -13.15
N TRP A 110 7.78 0.67 -12.85
CA TRP A 110 6.65 1.00 -13.74
C TRP A 110 6.55 2.47 -14.09
N LEU A 111 7.05 3.36 -13.23
CA LEU A 111 7.09 4.80 -13.51
C LEU A 111 8.15 5.08 -14.59
N ARG A 112 7.76 5.85 -15.62
CA ARG A 112 8.62 6.24 -16.74
C ARG A 112 9.15 7.65 -16.57
#